data_AF-A0A7V7BAM1-F1
#
_entry.id   AF-A0A7V7BAM1-F1
#
_cell.length_a   1.000
_cell.length_b   1.000
_cell.length_c   1.000
_cell.angle_alpha   90.00
_cell.angle_beta   90.00
_cell.angle_gamma   90.00
#
_symmetry.space_group_name_H-M   'P 1'
#
loop_
_entity.id
_entity.type
_entity.pdbx_description
1 polymer ?
#
loop_
_entity_poly.entity_id
_entity_poly.type
_entity_poly.pdbx_seq_one_letter_code
_entity_poly.pdbx_strand_id
1 'polypeptide(L)'
;MARHKAGIFHFTAIKFPRGFDLYISEDGVNFKSVFLNGLNNPHNYGGRILFVDSNDHLYIGTANPFEGCEVWKTDSIPNKSLQPCNNNHYKEFEKIKEILSENFKVINDNIPVILELMSKNTYLKSS
;
A
#
# COMPACT_ATOMS: atom_id res chain seq x y z
N MET A 1 -10.12 33.86 -13.58
CA MET A 1 -9.74 32.43 -13.40
C MET A 1 -8.22 32.29 -13.41
N ALA A 2 -7.53 32.55 -12.29
CA ALA A 2 -6.06 32.61 -12.26
C ALA A 2 -5.48 32.08 -10.94
N ARG A 3 -5.86 30.87 -10.51
CA ARG A 3 -5.39 30.28 -9.25
C ARG A 3 -5.00 28.79 -9.31
N HIS A 4 -4.64 28.27 -10.49
CA HIS A 4 -4.22 26.86 -10.62
C HIS A 4 -2.87 26.62 -11.33
N LYS A 5 -2.09 27.66 -11.67
CA LYS A 5 -0.82 27.48 -12.42
C LYS A 5 0.45 27.41 -11.56
N ALA A 6 0.43 27.80 -10.28
CA ALA A 6 1.68 27.91 -9.50
C ALA A 6 2.27 26.55 -9.05
N GLY A 7 1.44 25.51 -8.87
CA GLY A 7 1.91 24.19 -8.41
C GLY A 7 2.65 23.38 -9.47
N ILE A 8 2.22 23.46 -10.73
CA ILE A 8 2.76 22.63 -11.83
C ILE A 8 4.16 23.11 -12.28
N PHE A 9 4.46 24.41 -12.15
CA PHE A 9 5.76 24.96 -12.57
C PHE A 9 6.93 24.51 -11.68
N HIS A 10 6.71 24.28 -10.39
CA HIS A 10 7.78 23.91 -9.46
C HIS A 10 8.29 22.48 -9.70
N PHE A 11 7.39 21.50 -9.91
CA PHE A 11 7.78 20.11 -10.16
C PHE A 11 8.56 19.93 -11.46
N THR A 12 8.22 20.72 -12.48
CA THR A 12 8.92 20.70 -13.77
C THR A 12 10.33 21.30 -13.66
N ALA A 13 10.48 22.38 -12.89
CA ALA A 13 11.76 23.05 -12.66
C ALA A 13 12.75 22.20 -11.86
N ILE A 14 12.27 21.39 -10.90
CA ILE A 14 13.10 20.47 -10.13
C ILE A 14 13.29 19.10 -10.80
N LYS A 15 12.77 18.91 -12.03
CA LYS A 15 12.74 17.62 -12.74
C LYS A 15 12.20 16.47 -11.86
N PHE A 16 11.16 16.75 -11.08
CA PHE A 16 10.54 15.72 -10.28
C PHE A 16 10.04 14.61 -11.21
N PRO A 17 10.44 13.35 -11.00
CA PRO A 17 10.02 12.27 -11.88
C PRO A 17 8.50 12.17 -11.85
N ARG A 18 7.91 12.03 -13.04
CA ARG A 18 6.47 11.91 -13.24
C ARG A 18 6.15 10.46 -13.58
N GLY A 19 4.91 10.09 -13.30
CA GLY A 19 4.46 8.71 -13.34
C GLY A 19 4.35 8.12 -11.93
N PHE A 20 3.80 6.92 -11.82
CA PHE A 20 3.70 6.24 -10.53
C PHE A 20 5.01 5.56 -10.14
N ASP A 21 5.17 5.37 -8.84
CA ASP A 21 6.29 4.66 -8.24
C ASP A 21 5.85 3.24 -7.87
N LEU A 22 6.75 2.26 -8.02
CA LEU A 22 6.55 0.91 -7.52
C LEU A 22 7.63 0.59 -6.51
N TYR A 23 7.22 0.11 -5.35
CA TYR A 23 8.11 -0.33 -4.27
C TYR A 23 7.84 -1.79 -3.94
N ILE A 24 8.86 -2.44 -3.41
CA ILE A 24 8.79 -3.80 -2.87
C ILE A 24 9.28 -3.81 -1.43
N SER A 25 8.66 -4.65 -0.61
CA SER A 25 9.04 -4.90 0.78
C SER A 25 8.89 -6.38 1.10
N GLU A 26 9.82 -6.93 1.87
CA GLU A 26 9.79 -8.32 2.36
C GLU A 26 9.16 -8.43 3.76
N ASP A 27 9.06 -7.31 4.49
CA ASP A 27 8.65 -7.27 5.90
C ASP A 27 7.54 -6.26 6.18
N GLY A 28 7.11 -5.48 5.18
CA GLY A 28 6.12 -4.42 5.33
C GLY A 28 6.62 -3.16 6.06
N VAL A 29 7.91 -3.10 6.40
CA VAL A 29 8.53 -1.99 7.15
C VAL A 29 9.64 -1.33 6.34
N ASN A 30 10.49 -2.14 5.69
CA ASN A 30 11.59 -1.69 4.85
C ASN A 30 11.19 -1.80 3.38
N PHE A 31 11.25 -0.67 2.66
CA PHE A 31 10.84 -0.59 1.26
C PHE A 31 12.03 -0.26 0.35
N LYS A 32 12.09 -0.91 -0.81
CA LYS A 32 13.03 -0.60 -1.89
C LYS A 32 12.24 -0.22 -3.14
N SER A 33 12.70 0.78 -3.88
CA SER A 33 12.09 1.14 -5.16
C SER A 33 12.42 0.09 -6.22
N VAL A 34 11.41 -0.28 -7.00
CA VAL A 34 11.57 -1.06 -8.25
C VAL A 34 11.80 -0.08 -9.40
N PHE A 35 10.94 0.94 -9.51
CA PHE A 35 11.11 2.10 -10.39
C PHE A 35 10.33 3.29 -9.84
N LEU A 36 10.67 4.49 -10.31
CA LEU A 36 10.14 5.77 -9.81
C LEU A 36 9.62 6.69 -10.93
N ASN A 37 9.25 6.13 -12.08
CA ASN A 37 9.04 6.91 -13.30
C ASN A 37 7.91 6.37 -14.20
N GLY A 38 6.93 5.68 -13.62
CA GLY A 38 5.76 5.18 -14.34
C GLY A 38 6.10 4.28 -15.53
N LEU A 39 7.08 3.38 -15.37
CA LEU A 39 7.57 2.50 -16.45
C LEU A 39 8.12 3.29 -17.65
N ASN A 40 8.86 4.35 -17.35
CA ASN A 40 9.44 5.27 -18.34
C ASN A 40 8.39 6.07 -19.15
N ASN A 41 7.13 6.09 -18.71
CA ASN A 41 6.10 6.95 -19.27
C ASN A 41 5.57 7.92 -18.17
N PRO A 42 5.86 9.23 -18.26
CA PRO A 42 5.45 10.20 -17.24
C PRO A 42 3.94 10.45 -17.18
N HIS A 43 3.16 9.98 -18.16
CA HIS A 43 1.71 10.09 -18.21
C HIS A 43 0.99 8.94 -17.50
N ASN A 44 1.72 7.85 -17.18
CA ASN A 44 1.26 6.78 -16.30
C ASN A 44 1.20 7.25 -14.84
N TYR A 45 0.20 8.05 -14.48
CA TYR A 45 0.09 8.64 -13.14
C TYR A 45 -0.30 7.64 -12.05
N GLY A 46 -0.67 6.40 -12.41
CA GLY A 46 -1.01 5.36 -11.47
C GLY A 46 -0.77 3.95 -12.00
N GLY A 47 -0.30 3.07 -11.14
CA GLY A 47 -0.50 1.62 -11.31
C GLY A 47 -1.90 1.24 -10.84
N ARG A 48 -2.59 0.41 -11.59
CA ARG A 48 -3.91 -0.14 -11.27
C ARG A 48 -3.83 -1.64 -11.49
N ILE A 49 -4.15 -2.43 -10.49
CA ILE A 49 -4.09 -3.90 -10.50
C ILE A 49 -2.65 -4.44 -10.56
N LEU A 50 -2.30 -5.22 -9.54
CA LEU A 50 -1.18 -6.15 -9.55
C LEU A 50 -1.80 -7.55 -9.59
N PHE A 51 -1.55 -8.30 -10.65
CA PHE A 51 -2.12 -9.63 -10.84
C PHE A 51 -1.00 -10.64 -11.09
N VAL A 52 -1.05 -11.78 -10.39
CA VAL A 52 -0.11 -12.88 -10.60
C VAL A 52 -0.85 -14.02 -11.28
N ASP A 53 -0.35 -14.47 -12.44
CA ASP A 53 -0.91 -15.63 -13.14
C ASP A 53 -0.45 -16.96 -12.53
N SER A 54 -0.98 -18.08 -13.02
CA SER A 54 -0.62 -19.42 -12.53
C SER A 54 0.82 -19.84 -12.83
N ASN A 55 1.56 -19.06 -13.62
CA ASN A 55 2.96 -19.29 -13.96
C ASN A 55 3.88 -18.30 -13.23
N ASP A 56 3.40 -17.64 -12.18
CA ASP A 56 4.13 -16.64 -11.39
C ASP A 56 4.62 -15.44 -12.22
N HIS A 57 3.89 -15.02 -13.26
CA HIS A 57 4.15 -13.73 -13.89
C HIS A 57 3.30 -12.64 -13.24
N LEU A 58 3.94 -11.53 -12.86
CA LEU A 58 3.26 -10.34 -12.38
C LEU A 58 2.87 -9.44 -13.55
N TYR A 59 1.60 -9.06 -13.58
CA TYR A 59 1.03 -8.09 -14.50
C TYR A 59 0.67 -6.81 -13.76
N ILE A 60 0.90 -5.67 -14.41
CA ILE A 60 0.49 -4.36 -13.93
C ILE A 60 -0.23 -3.59 -15.03
N GLY A 61 -1.41 -3.06 -14.71
CA GLY A 61 -2.12 -2.11 -15.55
C GLY A 61 -1.75 -0.67 -15.21
N THR A 62 -1.70 0.22 -16.20
CA THR A 62 -1.45 1.65 -15.95
C THR A 62 -2.73 2.48 -16.07
N ALA A 63 -2.79 3.56 -15.30
CA ALA A 63 -3.74 4.65 -15.51
C ALA A 63 -3.01 5.78 -16.22
N ASN A 64 -3.41 6.01 -17.47
CA ASN A 64 -2.91 7.10 -18.30
C ASN A 64 -4.09 7.69 -19.12
N PRO A 65 -4.50 8.93 -18.83
CA PRO A 65 -5.67 9.54 -19.46
C PRO A 65 -5.35 10.21 -20.79
N PHE A 66 -4.08 10.25 -21.19
CA PHE A 66 -3.62 10.91 -22.40
C PHE A 66 -3.42 9.92 -23.55
N GLU A 67 -2.87 8.73 -23.25
CA GLU A 67 -2.49 7.72 -24.25
C GLU A 67 -3.28 6.41 -24.11
N GLY A 68 -4.07 6.26 -23.04
CA GLY A 68 -4.77 5.02 -22.71
C GLY A 68 -3.96 4.10 -21.80
N CYS A 69 -4.58 3.03 -21.30
CA CYS A 69 -3.90 2.11 -20.38
C CYS A 69 -2.91 1.20 -21.10
N GLU A 70 -1.80 0.92 -20.42
CA GLU A 70 -0.83 -0.10 -20.81
C GLU A 70 -0.97 -1.31 -19.88
N VAL A 71 -0.59 -2.50 -20.38
CA VAL A 71 -0.49 -3.72 -19.57
C VAL A 71 0.93 -4.25 -19.71
N TRP A 72 1.64 -4.34 -18.58
CA TRP A 72 3.01 -4.80 -18.52
C TRP A 72 3.06 -6.15 -17.82
N LYS A 73 4.00 -7.01 -18.25
CA LYS A 73 4.26 -8.34 -17.71
C LYS A 73 5.72 -8.41 -17.29
N THR A 74 6.02 -9.04 -16.15
CA THR A 74 7.40 -9.34 -15.77
C THR A 74 7.95 -10.52 -16.58
N ASP A 75 9.14 -10.36 -17.16
CA ASP A 75 9.86 -11.44 -17.88
C ASP A 75 10.39 -12.52 -16.92
N SER A 76 10.87 -12.09 -15.75
CA SER A 76 11.27 -12.97 -14.65
C SER A 76 11.03 -12.28 -13.33
N ILE A 77 10.23 -12.88 -12.45
CA ILE A 77 10.27 -12.52 -11.03
C ILE A 77 11.55 -13.14 -10.47
N PRO A 78 12.44 -12.39 -9.80
CA PRO A 78 13.62 -12.95 -9.15
C PRO A 78 13.19 -14.13 -8.26
N ASN A 79 13.54 -15.35 -8.68
CA ASN A 79 13.04 -16.56 -8.05
C ASN A 79 13.84 -16.87 -6.78
N LYS A 80 13.12 -17.21 -5.71
CA LYS A 80 13.57 -17.80 -4.42
C LYS A 80 14.30 -16.91 -3.41
N SER A 81 13.62 -15.87 -2.93
CA SER A 81 13.64 -15.54 -1.49
C SER A 81 12.49 -14.63 -1.04
N LEU A 82 11.64 -14.17 -1.95
CA LEU A 82 10.42 -13.44 -1.62
C LEU A 82 9.35 -14.41 -1.08
N GLN A 83 9.61 -15.00 0.09
CA GLN A 83 8.52 -15.42 0.96
C GLN A 83 7.74 -14.12 1.22
N PRO A 84 6.46 -13.99 0.81
CA PRO A 84 5.70 -12.74 0.84
C PRO A 84 5.82 -12.02 2.17
N CYS A 85 5.97 -12.81 3.22
CA CYS A 85 6.63 -12.43 4.43
C CYS A 85 7.25 -13.73 4.97
N ASN A 86 8.25 -13.72 5.87
CA ASN A 86 8.64 -14.98 6.51
C ASN A 86 7.42 -15.61 7.23
N ASN A 87 7.44 -16.93 7.50
CA ASN A 87 6.32 -17.62 8.18
C ASN A 87 5.93 -16.99 9.53
N ASN A 88 6.76 -16.10 10.10
CA ASN A 88 6.51 -15.39 11.34
C ASN A 88 5.91 -13.98 11.16
N HIS A 89 5.70 -13.48 9.95
CA HIS A 89 5.24 -12.09 9.76
C HIS A 89 3.90 -11.81 10.41
N TYR A 90 2.96 -12.76 10.30
CA TYR A 90 1.68 -12.67 10.99
C TYR A 90 1.71 -13.32 12.38
N LYS A 91 2.87 -13.73 12.92
CA LYS A 91 2.94 -14.39 14.23
C LYS A 91 2.33 -13.55 15.34
N GLU A 92 2.58 -12.24 15.35
CA GLU A 92 1.96 -11.34 16.34
C GLU A 92 0.46 -11.16 16.07
N PHE A 93 0.03 -11.15 14.81
CA PHE A 93 -1.39 -11.11 14.46
C PHE A 93 -2.12 -12.40 14.87
N GLU A 94 -1.49 -13.56 14.70
CA GLU A 94 -2.02 -14.86 15.16
C GLU A 94 -2.09 -14.92 16.68
N LYS A 95 -1.07 -14.43 17.41
CA LYS A 95 -1.16 -14.28 18.87
C LYS A 95 -2.32 -13.35 19.29
N ILE A 96 -2.49 -12.22 18.60
CA ILE A 96 -3.62 -11.31 18.87
C ILE A 96 -4.94 -12.02 18.61
N LYS A 97 -5.07 -12.78 17.52
CA LYS A 97 -6.27 -13.59 17.24
C LYS A 97 -6.53 -14.62 18.33
N GLU A 98 -5.52 -15.34 18.78
CA GLU A 98 -5.63 -16.31 19.87
C GLU A 98 -6.13 -15.64 21.16
N ILE A 99 -5.49 -14.55 21.58
CA ILE A 99 -5.90 -13.77 22.76
C ILE A 99 -7.35 -13.28 22.62
N LEU A 100 -7.71 -12.73 21.45
CA LEU A 100 -9.06 -12.25 21.18
C LEU A 100 -10.09 -13.39 21.22
N SER A 101 -9.73 -14.56 20.70
CA SER A 101 -10.59 -15.75 20.69
C SER A 101 -10.80 -16.28 22.12
N GLU A 102 -9.73 -16.43 22.90
CA GLU A 102 -9.79 -16.89 24.30
C GLU A 102 -10.63 -15.95 25.17
N ASN A 103 -10.52 -14.65 24.92
CA ASN A 103 -11.21 -13.62 25.70
C ASN A 103 -12.51 -13.15 25.06
N PHE A 104 -12.96 -13.77 23.95
CA PHE A 104 -14.07 -13.27 23.14
C PHE A 104 -15.34 -13.05 23.97
N LYS A 105 -15.68 -14.03 24.83
CA LYS A 105 -16.86 -13.94 25.68
C LYS A 105 -16.78 -12.75 26.65
N VAL A 106 -15.65 -12.62 27.36
CA VAL A 106 -15.45 -11.52 28.33
C VAL A 106 -15.49 -10.17 27.62
N ILE A 107 -14.83 -10.04 26.47
CA ILE A 107 -14.87 -8.82 25.67
C ILE A 107 -16.29 -8.51 25.25
N ASN A 108 -17.00 -9.49 24.68
CA ASN A 108 -18.36 -9.34 24.17
C ASN A 108 -19.35 -8.92 25.28
N ASP A 109 -19.28 -9.58 26.44
CA ASP A 109 -20.14 -9.28 27.61
C ASP A 109 -19.87 -7.87 28.16
N ASN A 110 -18.67 -7.33 27.96
CA ASN A 110 -18.25 -6.01 28.45
C ASN A 110 -18.19 -4.93 27.36
N ILE A 111 -18.63 -5.20 26.12
CA ILE A 111 -18.61 -4.22 25.01
C ILE A 111 -19.22 -2.86 25.39
N PRO A 112 -20.39 -2.78 26.07
CA PRO A 112 -20.98 -1.49 26.43
C PRO A 112 -20.03 -0.62 27.28
N VAL A 113 -19.36 -1.23 28.26
CA VAL A 113 -18.42 -0.54 29.16
C VAL A 113 -17.14 -0.16 28.42
N ILE A 114 -16.63 -1.04 27.55
CA ILE A 114 -15.45 -0.77 26.72
C ILE A 114 -15.70 0.45 25.82
N LEU A 115 -16.87 0.53 25.18
CA LEU A 115 -17.25 1.67 24.34
C LEU A 115 -17.36 2.97 25.15
N GLU A 116 -17.90 2.90 26.36
CA GLU A 116 -17.96 4.05 27.27
C GLU A 116 -16.55 4.54 27.65
N LEU A 117 -15.62 3.64 27.99
CA LEU A 117 -14.24 3.98 28.30
C LEU A 117 -13.47 4.55 27.09
N MET A 118 -13.68 3.99 25.90
CA MET A 118 -13.08 4.48 24.67
C MET A 118 -13.53 5.90 24.35
N SER A 119 -14.83 6.19 24.48
CA SER A 119 -15.36 7.53 24.25
C SER A 119 -14.78 8.55 25.25
N LYS A 120 -14.70 8.20 26.54
CA LYS A 120 -14.08 9.07 27.57
C LYS A 120 -12.61 9.39 27.28
N ASN A 121 -11.85 8.41 26.79
CA ASN A 121 -10.45 8.62 26.41
C ASN A 121 -10.26 9.49 25.18
N THR A 122 -11.19 9.49 24.22
CA THR A 122 -11.12 10.40 23.07
C THR A 122 -11.30 11.86 23.45
N TYR A 123 -12.13 12.17 24.46
CA TYR A 123 -12.30 13.55 24.96
C TYR A 123 -11.07 14.07 25.73
N LEU A 124 -10.28 13.18 26.34
CA LEU A 124 -9.05 13.54 27.06
C LEU A 124 -7.86 13.82 26.12
N LYS A 125 -7.87 13.28 24.90
CA LYS A 125 -6.80 13.51 23.90
C LYS A 125 -7.04 14.75 23.02
N SER A 126 -8.23 15.34 23.07
CA SER A 126 -8.60 16.54 22.30
C SER A 126 -8.47 17.86 23.09
N SER A 127 -7.78 17.84 24.23
CA SER A 127 -7.50 19.03 25.07
C SER A 127 -6.01 19.40 25.05
#